data_AF-A0ABD0BAS5-F1
#
_entry.id   AF-A0ABD0BAS5-F1
#
_cell.length_a   1.000
_cell.length_b   1.000
_cell.length_c   1.000
_cell.angle_alpha   90.00
_cell.angle_beta   90.00
_cell.angle_gamma   90.00
#
_symmetry.space_group_name_H-M   'P 1'
#
loop_
_entity.id
_entity.type
_entity.pdbx_description
1 polymer ?
#
loop_
_entity_poly.entity_id
_entity_poly.type
_entity_poly.pdbx_seq_one_letter_code
_entity_poly.pdbx_strand_id
1 'polypeptide(L)'
;MKGTPLDEIEELLLRNRKKPIPIAARAIIRAGRGHRYWSCFEKEKAEIIEQESKKLHTLLFDPEIKMPIKTLDLPLSGSKGIRTAIQILIEFLMVANRPQQGLALPIDKSHDDIDGEATVEVIKKSIKLASRITGNDNGSLGLHPAIYFYGPTGRHSSPMFLGTTALINEKLINNNKAFFDKFTNVREQLEIVLIENKDLIAAISQKHVSQKRVDVHCQLLDSIINKLNDGEIVTQDDLISFAKLEGKLITGDYKSTSSRINDDQKSKTFIKTALTSSIKCPICNGYLDPNKSISYDHIKRVREGGDGSADNVQLTHPYCNMSVKK
;
A
#
# COMPACT_ATOMS: atom_id res chain seq x y z
N MET A 1 -4.68 35.81 24.55
CA MET A 1 -4.37 35.08 23.30
C MET A 1 -5.25 33.84 23.25
N LYS A 2 -6.24 33.78 22.35
CA LYS A 2 -6.99 32.54 22.11
C LYS A 2 -6.10 31.64 21.26
N GLY A 3 -5.66 30.51 21.80
CA GLY A 3 -4.86 29.53 21.07
C GLY A 3 -5.65 28.99 19.87
N THR A 4 -4.96 28.70 18.78
CA THR A 4 -5.54 28.01 17.62
C THR A 4 -6.13 26.67 18.09
N PRO A 5 -7.37 26.33 17.71
CA PRO A 5 -7.96 25.04 18.04
C PRO A 5 -7.05 23.90 17.59
N LEU A 6 -6.83 22.91 18.47
CA LEU A 6 -6.09 21.69 18.13
C LEU A 6 -6.86 20.91 17.07
N ASP A 7 -6.12 20.35 16.11
CA ASP A 7 -6.67 19.43 15.11
C ASP A 7 -7.06 18.09 15.77
N GLU A 8 -8.10 17.43 15.27
CA GLU A 8 -8.60 16.16 15.83
C GLU A 8 -7.51 15.08 15.92
N ILE A 9 -6.60 15.01 14.94
CA ILE A 9 -5.50 14.03 14.93
C ILE A 9 -4.47 14.39 16.01
N GLU A 10 -4.17 15.68 16.14
CA GLU A 10 -3.22 16.16 17.14
C GLU A 10 -3.76 15.93 18.56
N GLU A 11 -5.06 16.18 18.77
CA GLU A 11 -5.77 15.87 19.99
C GLU A 11 -5.77 14.37 20.30
N LEU A 12 -6.08 13.51 19.31
CA LEU A 12 -6.01 12.06 19.44
C LEU A 12 -4.63 11.60 19.93
N LEU A 13 -3.57 12.11 19.31
CA LEU A 13 -2.19 11.77 19.66
C LEU A 13 -1.78 12.30 21.05
N LEU A 14 -2.27 13.46 21.47
CA LEU A 14 -1.95 14.05 22.78
C LEU A 14 -2.68 13.34 23.93
N ARG A 15 -3.97 13.04 23.74
CA ARG A 15 -4.79 12.29 24.72
C ARG A 15 -4.24 10.88 24.93
N ASN A 16 -3.73 10.26 23.86
CA ASN A 16 -3.23 8.88 23.87
C ASN A 16 -1.70 8.79 23.81
N ARG A 17 -0.98 9.81 24.30
CA ARG A 17 0.48 9.94 24.09
C ARG A 17 1.35 8.81 24.66
N LYS A 18 0.81 7.99 25.56
CA LYS A 18 1.49 6.84 26.17
C LYS A 18 1.16 5.51 25.48
N LYS A 19 0.30 5.52 24.47
CA LYS A 19 -0.17 4.29 23.83
C LYS A 19 0.73 3.89 22.66
N PRO A 20 0.87 2.59 22.37
CA PRO A 20 1.82 2.09 21.36
C PRO A 20 1.68 2.75 19.98
N ILE A 21 0.45 2.82 19.45
CA ILE A 21 0.20 3.35 18.10
C ILE A 21 0.50 4.85 18.00
N PRO A 22 0.04 5.72 18.92
CA PRO A 22 0.44 7.13 18.96
C PRO A 22 1.96 7.35 19.10
N ILE A 23 2.65 6.57 19.93
CA ILE A 23 4.12 6.67 20.08
C ILE A 23 4.79 6.28 18.76
N ALA A 24 4.43 5.11 18.20
CA ALA A 24 4.96 4.61 16.93
C ALA A 24 4.71 5.61 15.78
N ALA A 25 3.48 6.11 15.62
CA ALA A 25 3.14 7.05 14.56
C ALA A 25 4.00 8.33 14.60
N ARG A 26 4.26 8.86 15.80
CA ARG A 26 5.12 10.03 16.00
C ARG A 26 6.59 9.73 15.73
N ALA A 27 7.07 8.55 16.11
CA ALA A 27 8.43 8.12 15.80
C ALA A 27 8.64 7.94 14.28
N ILE A 28 7.71 7.24 13.62
CA ILE A 28 7.79 6.91 12.19
C ILE A 28 7.65 8.16 11.32
N ILE A 29 6.70 9.06 11.56
CA ILE A 29 6.52 10.25 10.69
C ILE A 29 7.76 11.16 10.64
N ARG A 30 8.61 11.09 11.67
CA ARG A 30 9.89 11.81 11.74
C ARG A 30 11.11 10.92 11.52
N ALA A 31 10.94 9.70 11.01
CA ALA A 31 12.01 8.74 10.74
C ALA A 31 12.92 8.48 11.96
N GLY A 32 12.31 8.31 13.14
CA GLY A 32 13.02 8.08 14.41
C GLY A 32 13.63 9.34 15.03
N ARG A 33 13.29 10.53 14.53
CA ARG A 33 13.82 11.82 15.02
C ARG A 33 12.73 12.68 15.67
N GLY A 34 13.10 13.86 16.17
CA GLY A 34 12.18 14.84 16.74
C GLY A 34 11.95 14.64 18.24
N HIS A 35 10.80 15.10 18.74
CA HIS A 35 10.46 14.96 20.17
C HIS A 35 10.24 13.48 20.52
N ARG A 36 11.07 12.97 21.44
CA ARG A 36 11.11 11.56 21.83
C ARG A 36 10.04 11.24 22.86
N TYR A 37 8.85 10.86 22.41
CA TYR A 37 7.79 10.38 23.31
C TYR A 37 8.12 9.02 23.96
N TRP A 38 9.17 8.35 23.47
CA TRP A 38 9.74 7.10 23.97
C TRP A 38 10.99 7.30 24.84
N SER A 39 11.31 8.55 25.23
CA SER A 39 12.53 8.83 26.01
C SER A 39 12.52 8.24 27.43
N CYS A 40 11.35 7.83 27.93
CA CYS A 40 11.21 7.16 29.21
C CYS A 40 11.52 5.67 29.16
N PHE A 41 11.59 5.07 27.97
CA PHE A 41 11.92 3.66 27.82
C PHE A 41 13.43 3.43 27.97
N GLU A 42 13.80 2.19 28.22
CA GLU A 42 15.20 1.78 28.26
C GLU A 42 15.90 2.11 26.93
N LYS A 43 17.20 2.44 27.02
CA LYS A 43 18.01 2.88 25.89
C LYS A 43 17.93 1.91 24.71
N GLU A 44 17.99 0.61 24.97
CA GLU A 44 17.90 -0.43 23.94
C GLU A 44 16.56 -0.36 23.18
N LYS A 45 15.43 -0.23 23.90
CA LYS A 45 14.10 -0.12 23.28
C LYS A 45 13.96 1.17 22.48
N ALA A 46 14.45 2.28 23.03
CA ALA A 46 14.46 3.57 22.34
C ALA A 46 15.24 3.50 21.02
N GLU A 47 16.42 2.87 21.01
CA GLU A 47 17.24 2.70 19.81
C GLU A 47 16.55 1.83 18.76
N ILE A 48 15.91 0.73 19.17
CA ILE A 48 15.11 -0.12 18.27
C ILE A 48 13.96 0.68 17.66
N ILE A 49 13.22 1.46 18.47
CA ILE A 49 12.13 2.31 17.98
C ILE A 49 12.64 3.29 16.93
N GLU A 50 13.77 3.96 17.15
CA GLU A 50 14.33 4.94 16.21
C GLU A 50 14.77 4.27 14.89
N GLN A 51 15.47 3.14 14.95
CA GLN A 51 15.96 2.42 13.77
C GLN A 51 14.82 1.86 12.91
N GLU A 52 13.88 1.14 13.55
CA GLU A 52 12.75 0.53 12.85
C GLU A 52 11.77 1.62 12.33
N SER A 53 11.60 2.71 13.08
CA SER A 53 10.80 3.86 12.61
C SER A 53 11.38 4.48 11.35
N LYS A 54 12.70 4.62 11.25
CA LYS A 54 13.37 5.10 10.03
C LYS A 54 13.14 4.14 8.85
N LYS A 55 13.26 2.83 9.08
CA LYS A 55 13.01 1.80 8.05
C LYS A 55 11.58 1.89 7.51
N LEU A 56 10.59 1.95 8.40
CA LEU A 56 9.19 2.03 7.99
C LEU A 56 8.85 3.37 7.31
N HIS A 57 9.44 4.47 7.78
CA HIS A 57 9.31 5.77 7.13
C HIS A 57 9.73 5.70 5.66
N THR A 58 10.92 5.18 5.40
CA THR A 58 11.44 5.06 4.04
C THR A 58 10.57 4.16 3.17
N LEU A 59 10.10 3.03 3.68
CA LEU A 59 9.18 2.15 2.93
C LEU A 59 7.87 2.85 2.53
N LEU A 60 7.32 3.71 3.39
CA LEU A 60 6.01 4.31 3.17
C LEU A 60 6.05 5.65 2.41
N PHE A 61 7.03 6.49 2.70
CA PHE A 61 7.05 7.89 2.30
C PHE A 61 8.11 8.25 1.26
N ASP A 62 9.11 7.40 1.03
CA ASP A 62 10.10 7.64 -0.02
C ASP A 62 9.66 6.99 -1.35
N PRO A 63 9.91 7.63 -2.51
CA PRO A 63 10.41 8.99 -2.65
C PRO A 63 9.32 10.04 -2.38
N GLU A 64 9.70 11.29 -2.14
CA GLU A 64 8.75 12.40 -2.14
C GLU A 64 8.10 12.57 -3.53
N ILE A 65 6.78 12.68 -3.58
CA ILE A 65 6.10 12.98 -4.84
C ILE A 65 6.29 14.45 -5.23
N LYS A 66 6.35 14.70 -6.53
CA LYS A 66 6.20 16.03 -7.12
C LYS A 66 5.13 15.98 -8.22
N MET A 67 4.29 17.01 -8.25
CA MET A 67 3.29 17.17 -9.32
C MET A 67 3.81 18.14 -10.39
N PRO A 68 3.51 17.93 -11.67
CA PRO A 68 2.88 16.73 -12.24
C PRO A 68 3.81 15.50 -12.15
N ILE A 69 3.22 14.30 -12.16
CA ILE A 69 3.97 13.03 -12.13
C ILE A 69 4.84 12.90 -13.38
N LYS A 70 6.12 12.56 -13.17
CA LYS A 70 7.14 12.34 -14.21
C LYS A 70 7.96 11.06 -14.02
N THR A 71 7.62 10.26 -13.01
CA THR A 71 8.22 8.96 -12.75
C THR A 71 7.15 8.04 -12.17
N LEU A 72 7.31 6.74 -12.38
CA LEU A 72 6.49 5.71 -11.74
C LEU A 72 7.00 5.32 -10.34
N ASP A 73 8.15 5.87 -9.92
CA ASP A 73 8.66 5.79 -8.56
C ASP A 73 7.82 6.70 -7.65
N LEU A 74 6.78 6.13 -7.04
CA LEU A 74 5.81 6.86 -6.21
C LEU A 74 5.83 6.32 -4.78
N PRO A 75 5.65 7.17 -3.76
CA PRO A 75 5.58 6.71 -2.37
C PRO A 75 4.34 5.84 -2.14
N LEU A 76 4.43 4.86 -1.24
CA LEU A 76 3.31 3.95 -0.94
C LEU A 76 2.14 4.70 -0.29
N SER A 77 2.44 5.59 0.66
CA SER A 77 1.44 6.32 1.45
C SER A 77 1.04 7.66 0.83
N GLY A 78 1.60 8.03 -0.33
CA GLY A 78 1.39 9.34 -0.94
C GLY A 78 2.22 10.46 -0.31
N SER A 79 1.94 11.70 -0.73
CA SER A 79 2.77 12.89 -0.46
C SER A 79 2.05 14.04 0.25
N LYS A 80 0.83 13.80 0.70
CA LYS A 80 0.00 14.89 1.22
C LYS A 80 0.59 15.37 2.55
N GLY A 81 0.41 16.66 2.83
CA GLY A 81 1.01 17.34 3.98
C GLY A 81 0.91 16.55 5.29
N ILE A 82 1.85 16.82 6.20
CA ILE A 82 2.14 16.04 7.42
C ILE A 82 0.89 15.48 8.11
N ARG A 83 -0.20 16.25 8.21
CA ARG A 83 -1.47 15.80 8.81
C ARG A 83 -2.07 14.58 8.13
N THR A 84 -2.25 14.62 6.80
CA THR A 84 -2.80 13.49 6.05
C THR A 84 -1.87 12.29 6.10
N ALA A 85 -0.55 12.52 6.04
CA ALA A 85 0.43 11.46 6.19
C ALA A 85 0.34 10.76 7.56
N ILE A 86 0.18 11.53 8.64
CA ILE A 86 -0.04 11.00 9.99
C ILE A 86 -1.33 10.20 10.07
N GLN A 87 -2.44 10.69 9.49
CA GLN A 87 -3.71 9.96 9.50
C GLN A 87 -3.56 8.58 8.83
N ILE A 88 -3.02 8.55 7.61
CA ILE A 88 -2.82 7.32 6.85
C ILE A 88 -1.88 6.38 7.61
N LEU A 89 -0.83 6.93 8.23
CA LEU A 89 0.09 6.15 9.04
C LEU A 89 -0.60 5.50 10.24
N ILE A 90 -1.40 6.24 11.00
CA ILE A 90 -2.15 5.69 12.13
C ILE A 90 -3.09 4.57 11.64
N GLU A 91 -3.83 4.81 10.56
CA GLU A 91 -4.73 3.82 9.97
C GLU A 91 -3.97 2.57 9.49
N PHE A 92 -2.81 2.74 8.86
CA PHE A 92 -1.94 1.63 8.46
C PHE A 92 -1.41 0.84 9.66
N LEU A 93 -0.98 1.52 10.73
CA LEU A 93 -0.54 0.87 11.96
C LEU A 93 -1.69 0.07 12.59
N MET A 94 -2.91 0.61 12.60
CA MET A 94 -4.12 -0.09 13.07
C MET A 94 -4.41 -1.33 12.21
N VAL A 95 -4.31 -1.22 10.88
CA VAL A 95 -4.48 -2.37 9.97
C VAL A 95 -3.45 -3.44 10.28
N ALA A 96 -2.16 -3.10 10.27
CA ALA A 96 -1.07 -4.05 10.48
C ALA A 96 -1.10 -4.76 11.85
N ASN A 97 -1.68 -4.11 12.86
CA ASN A 97 -1.73 -4.61 14.23
C ASN A 97 -3.11 -5.15 14.64
N ARG A 98 -3.97 -5.43 13.65
CA ARG A 98 -5.24 -6.11 13.90
C ARG A 98 -4.99 -7.51 14.49
N PRO A 99 -5.74 -7.94 15.53
CA PRO A 99 -5.61 -9.29 16.05
C PRO A 99 -6.18 -10.33 15.07
N GLN A 100 -5.70 -11.58 15.15
CA GLN A 100 -6.23 -12.69 14.37
C GLN A 100 -7.67 -13.04 14.76
N GLN A 101 -7.96 -12.99 16.06
CA GLN A 101 -9.28 -13.26 16.62
C GLN A 101 -9.72 -12.07 17.46
N GLY A 102 -11.03 -11.80 17.46
CA GLY A 102 -11.62 -10.67 18.19
C GLY A 102 -11.57 -9.34 17.43
N LEU A 103 -12.10 -8.31 18.08
CA LEU A 103 -12.15 -6.96 17.53
C LEU A 103 -10.87 -6.20 17.90
N ALA A 104 -10.32 -5.44 16.94
CA ALA A 104 -9.27 -4.49 17.26
C ALA A 104 -9.78 -3.46 18.25
N LEU A 105 -9.04 -3.24 19.35
CA LEU A 105 -9.38 -2.21 20.30
C LEU A 105 -9.15 -0.82 19.68
N PRO A 106 -10.10 0.11 19.85
CA PRO A 106 -9.86 1.52 19.58
C PRO A 106 -8.63 2.03 20.34
N ILE A 107 -7.92 3.02 19.78
CA ILE A 107 -6.68 3.58 20.38
C ILE A 107 -6.94 4.04 21.82
N ASP A 108 -8.04 4.76 22.06
CA ASP A 108 -8.46 5.26 23.37
C ASP A 108 -8.78 4.16 24.39
N LYS A 109 -9.02 2.92 23.94
CA LYS A 109 -9.24 1.74 24.79
C LYS A 109 -8.03 0.80 24.89
N SER A 110 -6.97 1.03 24.12
CA SER A 110 -5.72 0.25 24.23
C SER A 110 -4.95 0.57 25.51
N HIS A 111 -4.05 -0.31 25.92
CA HIS A 111 -3.28 -0.14 27.15
C HIS A 111 -2.11 0.85 26.91
N ASP A 112 -1.71 1.54 27.96
CA ASP A 112 -0.49 2.35 27.93
C ASP A 112 0.73 1.43 27.79
N ASP A 113 1.75 1.91 27.07
CA ASP A 113 3.04 1.26 26.93
C ASP A 113 4.00 1.81 27.98
N ILE A 114 4.42 0.93 28.89
CA ILE A 114 5.19 1.33 30.07
C ILE A 114 6.70 1.19 29.81
N ASP A 115 7.10 0.18 29.03
CA ASP A 115 8.49 -0.20 28.81
C ASP A 115 8.93 -0.10 27.33
N GLY A 116 7.99 0.14 26.41
CA GLY A 116 8.25 0.28 24.98
C GLY A 116 8.11 -1.02 24.19
N GLU A 117 7.85 -2.16 24.84
CA GLU A 117 7.74 -3.45 24.17
C GLU A 117 6.58 -3.46 23.17
N ALA A 118 5.42 -2.93 23.58
CA ALA A 118 4.25 -2.90 22.72
C ALA A 118 4.44 -1.95 21.52
N THR A 119 5.15 -0.84 21.67
CA THR A 119 5.52 0.08 20.59
C THR A 119 6.47 -0.61 19.60
N VAL A 120 7.48 -1.31 20.09
CA VAL A 120 8.41 -2.09 19.25
C VAL A 120 7.65 -3.15 18.46
N GLU A 121 6.74 -3.88 19.10
CA GLU A 121 5.90 -4.89 18.45
C GLU A 121 5.03 -4.27 17.35
N VAL A 122 4.40 -3.13 17.63
CA VAL A 122 3.58 -2.38 16.65
C VAL A 122 4.38 -2.04 15.40
N ILE A 123 5.59 -1.49 15.57
CA ILE A 123 6.44 -1.09 14.45
C ILE A 123 6.90 -2.33 13.65
N LYS A 124 7.34 -3.40 14.33
CA LYS A 124 7.80 -4.63 13.67
C LYS A 124 6.71 -5.31 12.84
N LYS A 125 5.49 -5.41 13.36
CA LYS A 125 4.34 -5.94 12.61
C LYS A 125 4.02 -5.09 11.38
N SER A 126 4.08 -3.77 11.53
CA SER A 126 3.87 -2.84 10.42
C SER A 126 4.96 -2.93 9.34
N ILE A 127 6.23 -3.12 9.72
CA ILE A 127 7.32 -3.37 8.77
C ILE A 127 7.13 -4.70 8.05
N LYS A 128 6.71 -5.76 8.74
CA LYS A 128 6.41 -7.05 8.11
C LYS A 128 5.32 -6.92 7.06
N LEU A 129 4.25 -6.19 7.34
CA LEU A 129 3.18 -5.93 6.36
C LEU A 129 3.70 -5.07 5.19
N ALA A 130 4.40 -3.96 5.46
CA ALA A 130 4.97 -3.10 4.42
C ALA A 130 5.92 -3.87 3.50
N SER A 131 6.77 -4.73 4.07
CA SER A 131 7.75 -5.56 3.34
C SER A 131 7.10 -6.73 2.58
N ARG A 132 5.84 -7.08 2.89
CA ARG A 132 5.02 -7.97 2.06
C ARG A 132 4.49 -7.24 0.82
N ILE A 133 4.20 -5.95 0.93
CA ILE A 133 3.62 -5.14 -0.15
C ILE A 133 4.70 -4.70 -1.15
N THR A 134 5.85 -4.26 -0.65
CA THR A 134 6.98 -3.75 -1.43
C THR A 134 8.31 -4.14 -0.79
N GLY A 135 9.44 -3.74 -1.39
CA GLY A 135 10.78 -4.10 -0.91
C GLY A 135 11.30 -5.40 -1.51
N ASN A 136 12.51 -5.79 -1.12
CA ASN A 136 13.21 -6.96 -1.68
C ASN A 136 13.22 -8.17 -0.73
N ASP A 137 12.43 -8.14 0.35
CA ASP A 137 12.28 -9.29 1.24
C ASP A 137 11.68 -10.48 0.48
N ASN A 138 12.04 -11.71 0.85
CA ASN A 138 11.64 -12.95 0.14
C ASN A 138 10.12 -13.09 -0.08
N GLY A 139 9.32 -12.44 0.77
CA GLY A 139 7.87 -12.45 0.68
C GLY A 139 7.26 -11.28 -0.11
N SER A 140 8.03 -10.29 -0.55
CA SER A 140 7.46 -9.09 -1.17
C SER A 140 6.72 -9.44 -2.47
N LEU A 141 5.47 -8.97 -2.56
CA LEU A 141 4.65 -9.04 -3.75
C LEU A 141 5.08 -8.00 -4.80
N GLY A 142 5.80 -6.95 -4.39
CA GLY A 142 6.19 -5.86 -5.26
C GLY A 142 5.02 -5.21 -5.98
N LEU A 143 4.04 -4.75 -5.20
CA LEU A 143 2.87 -4.07 -5.73
C LEU A 143 3.26 -2.69 -6.25
N HIS A 144 3.07 -2.47 -7.56
CA HIS A 144 3.42 -1.22 -8.18
C HIS A 144 2.47 -0.09 -7.70
N PRO A 145 2.97 0.96 -7.02
CA PRO A 145 2.10 1.97 -6.41
C PRO A 145 1.14 2.65 -7.38
N ALA A 146 1.62 3.03 -8.57
CA ALA A 146 0.82 3.64 -9.63
C ALA A 146 -0.42 2.83 -10.02
N ILE A 147 -0.40 1.50 -9.86
CA ILE A 147 -1.52 0.62 -10.17
C ILE A 147 -2.48 0.53 -8.99
N TYR A 148 -1.96 0.19 -7.81
CA TYR A 148 -2.78 -0.18 -6.66
C TYR A 148 -3.23 1.00 -5.78
N PHE A 149 -2.47 2.09 -5.69
CA PHE A 149 -2.69 3.13 -4.67
C PHE A 149 -3.01 4.51 -5.24
N TYR A 150 -2.85 4.69 -6.56
CA TYR A 150 -2.99 5.98 -7.23
C TYR A 150 -4.14 5.98 -8.23
N GLY A 151 -4.89 7.09 -8.21
CA GLY A 151 -5.94 7.38 -9.18
C GLY A 151 -5.39 7.80 -10.55
N PRO A 152 -6.28 8.05 -11.53
CA PRO A 152 -5.91 8.29 -12.92
C PRO A 152 -5.03 9.52 -13.12
N THR A 153 -5.14 10.54 -12.26
CA THR A 153 -4.37 11.78 -12.34
C THR A 153 -3.09 11.78 -11.50
N GLY A 154 -2.66 10.61 -11.00
CA GLY A 154 -1.46 10.51 -10.16
C GLY A 154 -1.65 11.01 -8.73
N ARG A 155 -2.90 11.16 -8.28
CA ARG A 155 -3.22 11.46 -6.88
C ARG A 155 -3.33 10.16 -6.07
N HIS A 156 -2.64 10.12 -4.93
CA HIS A 156 -2.76 9.01 -3.98
C HIS A 156 -4.17 8.91 -3.40
N SER A 157 -4.67 7.67 -3.29
CA SER A 157 -5.97 7.32 -2.73
C SER A 157 -5.82 6.48 -1.47
N SER A 158 -6.02 7.11 -0.30
CA SER A 158 -5.92 6.41 0.99
C SER A 158 -6.83 5.19 1.09
N PRO A 159 -8.10 5.22 0.60
CA PRO A 159 -8.93 4.02 0.59
C PRO A 159 -8.36 2.87 -0.23
N MET A 160 -7.72 3.16 -1.37
CA MET A 160 -7.13 2.13 -2.23
C MET A 160 -5.91 1.50 -1.55
N PHE A 161 -5.02 2.34 -1.00
CA PHE A 161 -3.87 1.89 -0.23
C PHE A 161 -4.29 1.05 0.98
N LEU A 162 -5.12 1.61 1.86
CA LEU A 162 -5.51 0.93 3.09
C LEU A 162 -6.36 -0.32 2.82
N GLY A 163 -7.25 -0.28 1.82
CA GLY A 163 -8.06 -1.46 1.44
C GLY A 163 -7.19 -2.59 0.91
N THR A 164 -6.19 -2.28 0.07
CA THR A 164 -5.21 -3.27 -0.39
C THR A 164 -4.39 -3.83 0.77
N THR A 165 -3.89 -2.96 1.65
CA THR A 165 -3.11 -3.40 2.82
C THR A 165 -3.93 -4.26 3.78
N ALA A 166 -5.22 -3.93 3.96
CA ALA A 166 -6.14 -4.67 4.81
C ALA A 166 -6.39 -6.08 4.25
N LEU A 167 -6.59 -6.21 2.93
CA LEU A 167 -6.73 -7.50 2.28
C LEU A 167 -5.49 -8.37 2.52
N ILE A 168 -4.30 -7.85 2.21
CA ILE A 168 -3.04 -8.60 2.38
C ILE A 168 -2.85 -9.00 3.83
N ASN A 169 -3.08 -8.07 4.77
CA ASN A 169 -2.92 -8.32 6.18
C ASN A 169 -3.91 -9.38 6.70
N GLU A 170 -5.18 -9.33 6.28
CA GLU A 170 -6.18 -10.35 6.61
C GLU A 170 -5.70 -11.74 6.18
N LYS A 171 -5.22 -11.88 4.94
CA LYS A 171 -4.75 -13.18 4.44
C LYS A 171 -3.45 -13.63 5.12
N LEU A 172 -2.56 -12.72 5.49
CA LEU A 172 -1.35 -13.01 6.26
C LEU A 172 -1.67 -13.53 7.67
N ILE A 173 -2.50 -12.81 8.42
CA ILE A 173 -2.83 -13.14 9.81
C ILE A 173 -3.59 -14.47 9.89
N ASN A 174 -4.39 -14.79 8.87
CA ASN A 174 -5.08 -16.08 8.77
C ASN A 174 -4.23 -17.19 8.14
N ASN A 175 -2.92 -16.98 7.91
CA ASN A 175 -2.01 -17.94 7.29
C ASN A 175 -2.52 -18.51 5.95
N ASN A 176 -3.28 -17.72 5.18
CA ASN A 176 -3.86 -18.15 3.93
C ASN A 176 -2.82 -18.09 2.79
N LYS A 177 -1.95 -19.09 2.73
CA LYS A 177 -0.92 -19.21 1.68
C LYS A 177 -1.54 -19.33 0.29
N ALA A 178 -2.62 -20.09 0.15
CA ALA A 178 -3.31 -20.33 -1.12
C ALA A 178 -3.79 -19.04 -1.78
N PHE A 179 -4.17 -18.02 -1.00
CA PHE A 179 -4.51 -16.70 -1.54
C PHE A 179 -3.36 -16.10 -2.36
N PHE A 180 -2.12 -16.20 -1.89
CA PHE A 180 -0.99 -15.57 -2.59
C PHE A 180 -0.64 -16.28 -3.89
N ASP A 181 -0.85 -17.59 -3.96
CA ASP A 181 -0.71 -18.35 -5.21
C ASP A 181 -1.81 -17.95 -6.19
N LYS A 182 -3.07 -17.92 -5.73
CA LYS A 182 -4.22 -17.45 -6.52
C LYS A 182 -4.03 -16.03 -7.03
N PHE A 183 -3.60 -15.11 -6.17
CA PHE A 183 -3.30 -13.73 -6.52
C PHE A 183 -2.21 -13.66 -7.60
N THR A 184 -1.15 -14.44 -7.45
CA THR A 184 -0.02 -14.41 -8.39
C THR A 184 -0.40 -14.99 -9.75
N ASN A 185 -1.23 -16.04 -9.79
CA ASN A 185 -1.69 -16.67 -11.03
C ASN A 185 -2.56 -15.75 -11.89
N VAL A 186 -3.37 -14.89 -11.27
CA VAL A 186 -4.27 -13.97 -11.99
C VAL A 186 -3.74 -12.54 -12.04
N ARG A 187 -2.46 -12.34 -11.68
CA ARG A 187 -1.92 -11.00 -11.44
C ARG A 187 -1.97 -10.11 -12.68
N GLU A 188 -1.62 -10.65 -13.84
CA GLU A 188 -1.69 -9.91 -15.10
C GLU A 188 -3.10 -9.41 -15.39
N GLN A 189 -4.10 -10.29 -15.32
CA GLN A 189 -5.49 -9.94 -15.59
C GLN A 189 -6.01 -8.93 -14.55
N LEU A 190 -5.65 -9.12 -13.28
CA LEU A 190 -5.99 -8.19 -12.20
C LEU A 190 -5.44 -6.79 -12.49
N GLU A 191 -4.14 -6.67 -12.77
CA GLU A 191 -3.52 -5.36 -12.99
C GLU A 191 -4.05 -4.69 -14.27
N ILE A 192 -4.40 -5.45 -15.32
CA ILE A 192 -5.11 -4.93 -16.49
C ILE A 192 -6.46 -4.32 -16.08
N VAL A 193 -7.29 -5.05 -15.32
CA VAL A 193 -8.59 -4.54 -14.83
C VAL A 193 -8.41 -3.25 -14.03
N LEU A 194 -7.40 -3.19 -13.14
CA LEU A 194 -7.12 -2.01 -12.32
C LEU A 194 -6.63 -0.80 -13.14
N ILE A 195 -5.90 -1.03 -14.23
CA ILE A 195 -5.40 0.03 -15.11
C ILE A 195 -6.51 0.56 -16.00
N GLU A 196 -7.25 -0.32 -16.67
CA GLU A 196 -8.28 0.05 -17.63
C GLU A 196 -9.49 0.72 -16.97
N ASN A 197 -9.81 0.33 -15.73
CA ASN A 197 -10.96 0.85 -14.98
C ASN A 197 -10.57 1.88 -13.91
N LYS A 198 -9.39 2.50 -14.02
CA LYS A 198 -8.84 3.40 -12.98
C LYS A 198 -9.75 4.60 -12.68
N ASP A 199 -10.41 5.16 -13.69
CA ASP A 199 -11.40 6.25 -13.51
C ASP A 199 -12.64 5.78 -12.72
N LEU A 200 -13.19 4.60 -13.06
CA LEU A 200 -14.34 4.00 -12.36
C LEU A 200 -13.99 3.61 -10.91
N ILE A 201 -12.85 2.98 -10.68
CA ILE A 201 -12.38 2.60 -9.33
C ILE A 201 -12.16 3.83 -8.45
N ALA A 202 -11.63 4.91 -9.02
CA ALA A 202 -11.50 6.19 -8.32
C ALA A 202 -12.87 6.79 -7.97
N ALA A 203 -13.85 6.70 -8.87
CA ALA A 203 -15.22 7.16 -8.61
C ALA A 203 -15.91 6.32 -7.52
N ILE A 204 -15.81 4.98 -7.59
CA ILE A 204 -16.30 4.05 -6.55
C ILE A 204 -15.73 4.45 -5.19
N SER A 205 -14.42 4.66 -5.12
CA SER A 205 -13.73 5.02 -3.88
C SER A 205 -14.22 6.35 -3.28
N GLN A 206 -14.80 7.26 -4.05
CA GLN A 206 -15.29 8.55 -3.57
C GLN A 206 -16.75 8.54 -3.12
N LYS A 207 -17.56 7.57 -3.59
CA LYS A 207 -19.02 7.55 -3.37
C LYS A 207 -19.45 7.01 -2.01
N HIS A 208 -18.64 6.17 -1.39
CA HIS A 208 -18.94 5.64 -0.06
C HIS A 208 -18.60 6.65 1.05
N VAL A 209 -19.37 6.60 2.13
CA VAL A 209 -19.08 7.34 3.37
C VAL A 209 -17.68 6.97 3.86
N SER A 210 -16.96 7.96 4.40
CA SER A 210 -15.52 7.85 4.70
C SER A 210 -15.11 6.55 5.39
N GLN A 211 -15.89 6.13 6.40
CA GLN A 211 -15.64 4.96 7.23
C GLN A 211 -15.71 3.62 6.47
N LYS A 212 -16.47 3.53 5.37
CA LYS A 212 -16.66 2.28 4.61
C LYS A 212 -15.73 2.16 3.41
N ARG A 213 -15.03 3.23 3.02
CA ARG A 213 -14.25 3.26 1.76
C ARG A 213 -13.14 2.21 1.72
N VAL A 214 -12.47 1.99 2.86
CA VAL A 214 -11.40 0.99 3.00
C VAL A 214 -11.94 -0.43 2.84
N ASP A 215 -13.01 -0.77 3.57
CA ASP A 215 -13.64 -2.09 3.50
C ASP A 215 -14.21 -2.39 2.12
N VAL A 216 -14.82 -1.39 1.47
CA VAL A 216 -15.33 -1.55 0.10
C VAL A 216 -14.20 -1.83 -0.87
N HIS A 217 -13.08 -1.11 -0.81
CA HIS A 217 -11.97 -1.36 -1.72
C HIS A 217 -11.31 -2.72 -1.45
N CYS A 218 -11.21 -3.13 -0.18
CA CYS A 218 -10.76 -4.47 0.20
C CYS A 218 -11.64 -5.56 -0.42
N GLN A 219 -12.96 -5.44 -0.29
CA GLN A 219 -13.93 -6.37 -0.86
C GLN A 219 -13.88 -6.38 -2.39
N LEU A 220 -13.80 -5.20 -3.01
CA LEU A 220 -13.68 -5.05 -4.46
C LEU A 220 -12.47 -5.83 -5.00
N LEU A 221 -11.29 -5.66 -4.40
CA LEU A 221 -10.09 -6.39 -4.82
C LEU A 221 -10.23 -7.91 -4.64
N ASP A 222 -10.74 -8.36 -3.49
CA ASP A 222 -10.93 -9.80 -3.23
C ASP A 222 -11.93 -10.42 -4.23
N SER A 223 -13.02 -9.71 -4.55
CA SER A 223 -14.01 -10.15 -5.54
C SER A 223 -13.44 -10.22 -6.96
N ILE A 224 -12.64 -9.23 -7.39
CA ILE A 224 -11.95 -9.27 -8.69
C ILE A 224 -11.02 -10.48 -8.76
N ILE A 225 -10.20 -10.70 -7.72
CA ILE A 225 -9.26 -11.83 -7.67
C ILE A 225 -10.00 -13.16 -7.75
N ASN A 226 -11.09 -13.33 -6.99
CA ASN A 226 -11.84 -14.58 -6.97
C ASN A 226 -12.49 -14.86 -8.33
N LYS A 227 -13.17 -13.87 -8.93
CA LYS A 227 -13.80 -14.02 -10.25
C LYS A 227 -12.79 -14.37 -11.35
N LEU A 228 -11.62 -13.74 -11.34
CA LEU A 228 -10.54 -14.09 -12.26
C LEU A 228 -9.99 -15.51 -12.03
N ASN A 229 -9.91 -15.97 -10.79
CA ASN A 229 -9.49 -17.34 -10.47
C ASN A 229 -10.52 -18.39 -10.93
N ASP A 230 -11.79 -18.01 -11.03
CA ASP A 230 -12.86 -18.84 -11.60
C ASP A 230 -12.81 -18.85 -13.15
N GLY A 231 -11.86 -18.12 -13.76
CA GLY A 231 -11.67 -18.04 -15.21
C GLY A 231 -12.65 -17.08 -15.90
N GLU A 232 -13.37 -16.25 -15.13
CA GLU A 232 -14.36 -15.32 -15.65
C GLU A 232 -13.74 -13.94 -15.98
N ILE A 233 -14.38 -13.23 -16.90
CA ILE A 233 -14.04 -11.85 -17.26
C ILE A 233 -14.68 -10.89 -16.25
N VAL A 234 -13.93 -9.88 -15.81
CA VAL A 234 -14.44 -8.82 -14.93
C VAL A 234 -14.89 -7.62 -15.77
N THR A 235 -16.18 -7.32 -15.73
CA THR A 235 -16.80 -6.19 -16.45
C THR A 235 -16.92 -4.94 -15.55
N GLN A 236 -17.27 -3.79 -16.13
CA GLN A 236 -17.56 -2.59 -15.34
C GLN A 236 -18.78 -2.77 -14.42
N ASP A 237 -19.79 -3.52 -14.87
CA ASP A 237 -20.97 -3.83 -14.06
C ASP A 237 -20.61 -4.70 -12.85
N ASP A 238 -19.69 -5.66 -13.02
CA ASP A 238 -19.14 -6.42 -11.88
C ASP A 238 -18.48 -5.47 -10.86
N LEU A 239 -17.66 -4.52 -11.30
CA LEU A 239 -16.99 -3.56 -10.40
C LEU A 239 -18.00 -2.71 -9.60
N ILE A 240 -19.09 -2.28 -10.25
CA ILE A 240 -20.17 -1.53 -9.61
C ILE A 240 -20.93 -2.40 -8.60
N SER A 241 -21.20 -3.65 -8.97
CA SER A 241 -21.87 -4.66 -8.14
C SER A 241 -21.04 -5.02 -6.90
N PHE A 242 -19.75 -5.33 -7.08
CA PHE A 242 -18.81 -5.61 -5.98
C PHE A 242 -18.70 -4.44 -5.00
N ALA A 243 -18.79 -3.21 -5.51
CA ALA A 243 -18.82 -2.02 -4.69
C ALA A 243 -20.17 -1.73 -4.00
N LYS A 244 -21.23 -2.50 -4.30
CA LYS A 244 -22.60 -2.30 -3.78
C LYS A 244 -23.16 -0.91 -4.14
N LEU A 245 -22.97 -0.48 -5.38
CA LEU A 245 -23.37 0.84 -5.89
C LEU A 245 -24.50 0.82 -6.92
N GLU A 246 -25.34 -0.23 -6.90
CA GLU A 246 -26.46 -0.44 -7.84
C GLU A 246 -27.23 0.85 -8.16
N GLY A 247 -27.24 1.24 -9.44
CA GLY A 247 -28.00 2.36 -9.99
C GLY A 247 -27.45 3.79 -9.78
N LYS A 248 -26.26 3.99 -9.19
CA LYS A 248 -25.78 5.33 -8.76
C LYS A 248 -24.50 5.85 -9.42
N LEU A 249 -24.01 5.20 -10.47
CA LEU A 249 -22.77 5.58 -11.14
C LEU A 249 -23.00 5.90 -12.62
N ILE A 250 -22.89 7.19 -12.96
CA ILE A 250 -22.65 7.64 -14.33
C ILE A 250 -21.17 8.05 -14.37
N THR A 251 -20.33 7.23 -15.01
CA THR A 251 -18.96 7.63 -15.33
C THR A 251 -18.96 8.25 -16.73
N GLY A 252 -18.88 9.58 -16.77
CA GLY A 252 -18.59 10.31 -18.01
C GLY A 252 -17.13 10.71 -18.04
N ASP A 253 -16.47 10.52 -19.17
CA ASP A 253 -15.18 11.16 -19.41
C ASP A 253 -15.40 12.68 -19.46
N TYR A 254 -14.89 13.40 -18.45
CA TYR A 254 -14.82 14.85 -18.52
C TYR A 254 -13.83 15.23 -19.62
N LYS A 255 -14.35 15.49 -20.83
CA LYS A 255 -13.58 16.11 -21.90
C LYS A 255 -13.45 17.59 -21.60
N SER A 256 -12.27 18.01 -21.15
CA SER A 256 -11.98 19.42 -20.97
C SER A 256 -12.15 20.16 -22.30
N THR A 257 -12.93 21.23 -22.30
CA THR A 257 -13.11 22.14 -23.44
C THR A 257 -11.99 23.19 -23.51
N SER A 258 -11.05 23.18 -22.56
CA SER A 258 -9.90 24.09 -22.51
C SER A 258 -8.76 23.58 -23.39
N SER A 259 -8.15 24.46 -24.17
CA SER A 259 -6.91 24.18 -24.92
C SER A 259 -5.67 24.07 -24.02
N ARG A 260 -5.75 24.47 -22.74
CA ARG A 260 -4.61 24.51 -21.82
C ARG A 260 -4.44 23.17 -21.09
N ILE A 261 -3.29 22.54 -21.26
CA ILE A 261 -2.93 21.28 -20.59
C ILE A 261 -2.57 21.56 -19.12
N ASN A 262 -3.39 21.09 -18.18
CA ASN A 262 -3.14 21.21 -16.74
C ASN A 262 -2.30 20.04 -16.19
N ASP A 263 -1.85 20.15 -14.94
CA ASP A 263 -0.94 19.16 -14.33
C ASP A 263 -1.60 17.80 -14.06
N ASP A 264 -2.92 17.75 -13.86
CA ASP A 264 -3.66 16.48 -13.75
C ASP A 264 -3.64 15.74 -15.09
N GLN A 265 -3.85 16.45 -16.22
CA GLN A 265 -3.78 15.87 -17.56
C GLN A 265 -2.37 15.41 -17.89
N LYS A 266 -1.33 16.21 -17.58
CA LYS A 266 0.07 15.78 -17.74
C LYS A 266 0.37 14.51 -16.98
N SER A 267 -0.08 14.42 -15.72
CA SER A 267 0.14 13.25 -14.87
C SER A 267 -0.60 12.02 -15.38
N LYS A 268 -1.87 12.17 -15.81
CA LYS A 268 -2.67 11.08 -16.42
C LYS A 268 -2.02 10.55 -17.69
N THR A 269 -1.59 11.45 -18.59
CA THR A 269 -0.89 11.08 -19.81
C THR A 269 0.42 10.38 -19.50
N PHE A 270 1.24 10.92 -18.60
CA PHE A 270 2.51 10.31 -18.21
C PHE A 270 2.31 8.89 -17.66
N ILE A 271 1.42 8.69 -16.68
CA ILE A 271 1.19 7.38 -16.05
C ILE A 271 0.73 6.37 -17.10
N LYS A 272 -0.20 6.75 -17.98
CA LYS A 272 -0.69 5.87 -19.04
C LYS A 272 0.44 5.45 -19.98
N THR A 273 1.24 6.39 -20.47
CA THR A 273 2.36 6.12 -21.37
C THR A 273 3.46 5.31 -20.70
N ALA A 274 3.82 5.65 -19.45
CA ALA A 274 4.86 4.93 -18.73
C ALA A 274 4.48 3.46 -18.52
N LEU A 275 3.26 3.19 -18.04
CA LEU A 275 2.79 1.81 -17.80
C LEU A 275 2.77 0.97 -19.08
N THR A 276 2.43 1.52 -20.26
CA THR A 276 2.46 0.74 -21.51
C THR A 276 3.85 0.22 -21.90
N SER A 277 4.91 0.83 -21.38
CA SER A 277 6.31 0.46 -21.65
C SER A 277 7.03 -0.11 -20.42
N SER A 278 6.31 -0.29 -19.32
CA SER A 278 6.88 -0.79 -18.07
C SER A 278 7.27 -2.26 -18.18
N ILE A 279 8.38 -2.61 -17.53
CA ILE A 279 8.82 -4.00 -17.44
C ILE A 279 7.85 -4.84 -16.59
N LYS A 280 7.68 -6.10 -16.99
CA LYS A 280 6.82 -7.07 -16.32
C LYS A 280 7.64 -8.25 -15.81
N CYS A 281 7.14 -8.90 -14.76
CA CYS A 281 7.70 -10.12 -14.24
C CYS A 281 7.37 -11.29 -15.19
N PRO A 282 8.35 -12.07 -15.67
CA PRO A 282 8.11 -13.17 -16.60
C PRO A 282 7.40 -14.39 -15.98
N ILE A 283 7.19 -14.39 -14.66
CA ILE A 283 6.51 -15.49 -13.95
C ILE A 283 5.00 -15.22 -13.85
N CYS A 284 4.61 -14.02 -13.43
CA CYS A 284 3.20 -13.66 -13.21
C CYS A 284 2.66 -12.62 -14.21
N ASN A 285 3.50 -12.14 -15.12
CA ASN A 285 3.25 -11.06 -16.08
C ASN A 285 2.75 -9.72 -15.50
N GLY A 286 2.72 -9.59 -14.17
CA GLY A 286 2.46 -8.33 -13.48
C GLY A 286 3.61 -7.32 -13.62
N TYR A 287 3.29 -6.04 -13.47
CA TYR A 287 4.22 -4.92 -13.56
C TYR A 287 5.21 -4.92 -12.39
N LEU A 288 6.49 -4.73 -12.71
CA LEU A 288 7.55 -4.60 -11.71
C LEU A 288 7.69 -3.13 -11.27
N ASP A 289 8.13 -2.92 -10.04
CA ASP A 289 8.62 -1.63 -9.55
C ASP A 289 10.15 -1.72 -9.39
N PRO A 290 10.93 -1.32 -10.42
CA PRO A 290 12.38 -1.51 -10.44
C PRO A 290 13.12 -0.77 -9.32
N ASN A 291 12.55 0.31 -8.82
CA ASN A 291 13.19 1.15 -7.82
C ASN A 291 13.05 0.57 -6.40
N LYS A 292 12.01 -0.24 -6.17
CA LYS A 292 11.62 -0.66 -4.82
C LYS A 292 11.58 -2.15 -4.60
N SER A 293 11.22 -2.93 -5.62
CA SER A 293 10.88 -4.33 -5.42
C SER A 293 11.16 -5.18 -6.66
N ILE A 294 12.41 -5.61 -6.79
CA ILE A 294 12.85 -6.57 -7.81
C ILE A 294 13.80 -7.60 -7.23
N SER A 295 13.76 -8.79 -7.79
CA SER A 295 14.73 -9.84 -7.57
C SER A 295 15.35 -10.24 -8.92
N TYR A 296 16.62 -10.62 -8.87
CA TYR A 296 17.36 -11.13 -10.02
C TYR A 296 17.38 -12.65 -9.90
N ASP A 297 16.94 -13.32 -10.97
CA ASP A 297 16.93 -14.77 -11.00
C ASP A 297 17.46 -15.31 -12.32
N HIS A 298 17.97 -16.53 -12.30
CA HIS A 298 18.46 -17.19 -13.49
C HIS A 298 17.29 -17.67 -14.36
N ILE A 299 17.31 -17.50 -15.68
CA ILE A 299 16.31 -18.09 -16.60
C ILE A 299 16.38 -19.61 -16.51
N LYS A 300 17.53 -20.17 -16.86
CA LYS A 300 17.92 -21.55 -16.63
C LYS A 300 18.66 -21.65 -15.30
N ARG A 301 18.21 -22.52 -14.39
CA ARG A 301 18.81 -22.59 -13.05
C ARG A 301 20.24 -23.09 -13.07
N VAL A 302 21.03 -22.67 -12.08
CA VAL A 302 22.39 -23.19 -11.84
C VAL A 302 22.40 -24.71 -11.73
N ARG A 303 21.44 -25.32 -11.00
CA ARG A 303 21.32 -26.79 -10.87
C ARG A 303 20.99 -27.51 -12.19
N GLU A 304 20.46 -26.80 -13.17
CA GLU A 304 20.16 -27.30 -14.52
C GLU A 304 21.30 -26.96 -15.51
N GLY A 305 22.41 -26.37 -15.01
CA GLY A 305 23.55 -25.94 -15.82
C GLY A 305 23.35 -24.59 -16.51
N GLY A 306 22.61 -23.67 -15.88
CA GLY A 306 22.61 -22.26 -16.27
C GLY A 306 23.78 -21.49 -15.64
N ASP A 307 24.24 -20.46 -16.33
CA ASP A 307 25.37 -19.62 -15.91
C ASP A 307 24.91 -18.24 -15.40
N GLY A 308 25.85 -17.43 -14.90
CA GLY A 308 25.57 -16.08 -14.42
C GLY A 308 25.62 -14.99 -15.52
N SER A 309 25.48 -15.36 -16.79
CA SER A 309 25.51 -14.38 -17.89
C SER A 309 24.26 -13.50 -17.87
N ALA A 310 24.37 -12.27 -18.39
CA ALA A 310 23.21 -11.36 -18.48
C ALA A 310 22.06 -11.97 -19.32
N ASP A 311 22.39 -12.80 -20.31
CA ASP A 311 21.42 -13.51 -21.15
C ASP A 311 20.65 -14.60 -20.38
N ASN A 312 21.20 -15.08 -19.26
CA ASN A 312 20.56 -16.05 -18.38
C ASN A 312 19.99 -15.41 -17.11
N VAL A 313 19.89 -14.08 -16.99
CA VAL A 313 19.34 -13.40 -15.81
C VAL A 313 18.10 -12.59 -16.19
N GLN A 314 17.08 -12.64 -15.32
CA GLN A 314 15.80 -11.95 -15.51
C GLN A 314 15.34 -11.24 -14.23
N LEU A 315 14.56 -10.19 -14.41
CA LEU A 315 13.92 -9.43 -13.33
C LEU A 315 12.59 -10.06 -12.96
N THR A 316 12.36 -10.30 -11.67
CA THR A 316 11.15 -10.94 -11.15
C THR A 316 10.68 -10.24 -9.88
N HIS A 317 9.41 -10.43 -9.50
CA HIS A 317 8.99 -10.06 -8.14
C HIS A 317 9.64 -11.02 -7.13
N PRO A 318 10.05 -10.55 -5.93
CA PRO A 318 10.66 -11.40 -4.91
C PRO A 318 9.81 -12.64 -4.56
N TYR A 319 8.49 -12.49 -4.39
CA TYR A 319 7.59 -13.62 -4.15
C TYR A 319 7.59 -14.63 -5.30
N CYS A 320 7.58 -14.15 -6.56
CA CYS A 320 7.58 -15.03 -7.73
C CYS A 320 8.86 -15.85 -7.82
N ASN A 321 10.02 -15.21 -7.63
CA ASN A 321 11.31 -15.88 -7.62
C ASN A 321 11.35 -16.99 -6.55
N MET A 322 11.02 -16.63 -5.31
CA MET A 322 11.30 -17.48 -4.15
C MET A 322 10.21 -18.53 -3.86
N SER A 323 8.95 -18.22 -4.19
CA SER A 323 7.80 -19.04 -3.76
C SER A 323 7.09 -19.74 -4.92
N VAL A 324 7.13 -19.18 -6.13
CA VAL A 324 6.40 -19.73 -7.29
C VAL A 324 7.32 -20.55 -8.18
N LYS A 325 8.52 -20.04 -8.47
CA LYS A 325 9.46 -20.72 -9.35
C LYS A 325 10.07 -21.94 -8.67
N LYS A 326 9.54 -23.14 -8.97
CA LYS A 326 9.98 -24.43 -8.41
C LYS A 326 11.11 -25.12 -9.13
#